data_AF-A0AAJ7NAT6-F1
#
_entry.id   AF-A0AAJ7NAT6-F1
#
_cell.length_a   1.000
_cell.length_b   1.000
_cell.length_c   1.000
_cell.angle_alpha   90.00
_cell.angle_beta   90.00
_cell.angle_gamma   90.00
#
_symmetry.space_group_name_H-M   'P 1'
#
loop_
_entity.id
_entity.type
_entity.pdbx_description
1 polymer ?
#
loop_
_entity_poly.entity_id
_entity_poly.type
_entity_poly.pdbx_seq_one_letter_code
_entity_poly.pdbx_strand_id
1 'polypeptide(L)'
;MLSTINLYVDKLVLLKLDNTKLSVKDREKLNTICETLNKILKFSIGLSSTRIRKEALNLALSLGKKLQLTNRTEQFNKMITIIQEALPELTKDNEPEIRTRIIDIKEMLKI
;
A
#
# COMPACT_ATOMS: atom_id res chain seq x y z
N MET A 1 -3.22 12.68 8.99
CA MET A 1 -4.33 12.02 8.28
C MET A 1 -3.86 10.71 7.63
N LEU A 2 -2.90 10.72 6.69
CA LEU A 2 -2.36 9.45 6.15
C LEU A 2 -1.65 8.57 7.19
N SER A 3 -0.90 9.16 8.12
CA SER A 3 -0.28 8.41 9.23
C SER A 3 -1.33 7.63 10.06
N THR A 4 -2.51 8.22 10.27
CA THR A 4 -3.65 7.57 10.94
C THR A 4 -4.21 6.41 10.12
N ILE A 5 -4.26 6.54 8.79
CA ILE A 5 -4.66 5.47 7.88
C ILE A 5 -3.64 4.32 7.93
N ASN A 6 -2.34 4.64 8.00
CA ASN A 6 -1.31 3.63 8.12
C ASN A 6 -1.43 2.85 9.45
N LEU A 7 -1.68 3.56 10.56
CA LEU A 7 -1.97 2.96 11.87
C LEU A 7 -3.25 2.10 11.84
N TYR A 8 -4.28 2.51 11.09
CA TYR A 8 -5.48 1.70 10.89
C TYR A 8 -5.15 0.40 10.16
N VAL A 9 -4.36 0.44 9.08
CA VAL A 9 -3.90 -0.75 8.35
C VAL A 9 -3.09 -1.69 9.25
N ASP A 10 -2.23 -1.16 10.11
CA ASP A 10 -1.47 -1.94 11.10
C ASP A 10 -2.36 -2.67 12.12
N LYS A 11 -3.46 -2.03 12.50
CA LYS A 11 -4.41 -2.56 13.50
C LYS A 11 -5.53 -3.39 12.88
N LEU A 12 -5.72 -3.37 11.56
CA LEU A 12 -6.82 -4.06 10.90
C LEU A 12 -6.68 -5.59 11.02
N VAL A 13 -7.54 -6.19 11.85
CA VAL A 13 -7.53 -7.63 12.12
C VAL A 13 -7.77 -8.46 10.86
N LEU A 14 -8.58 -7.97 9.93
CA LEU A 14 -8.86 -8.66 8.66
C LEU A 14 -7.60 -8.90 7.81
N LEU A 15 -6.59 -8.04 7.94
CA LEU A 15 -5.29 -8.18 7.26
C LEU A 15 -4.31 -9.10 7.99
N LYS A 16 -4.67 -9.63 9.16
CA LYS A 16 -3.86 -10.58 9.94
C LYS A 16 -4.34 -12.02 9.80
N LEU A 17 -5.56 -12.20 9.31
CA LEU A 17 -6.16 -13.50 9.08
C LEU A 17 -5.80 -14.01 7.68
N ASP A 18 -5.46 -15.29 7.58
CA ASP A 18 -5.32 -15.97 6.31
C ASP A 18 -6.63 -15.86 5.51
N ASN A 19 -6.53 -15.74 4.19
CA ASN A 19 -7.70 -15.61 3.31
C ASN A 19 -8.70 -16.76 3.47
N THR A 20 -8.22 -17.96 3.78
CA THR A 20 -9.04 -19.17 4.00
C THR A 20 -9.91 -19.10 5.26
N LYS A 21 -9.52 -18.28 6.25
CA LYS A 21 -10.18 -18.18 7.57
C LYS A 21 -11.28 -17.12 7.62
N LEU A 22 -11.47 -16.34 6.55
CA LEU A 22 -12.47 -15.28 6.52
C LEU A 22 -13.81 -15.77 5.98
N SER A 23 -14.88 -15.29 6.60
CA SER A 23 -16.23 -15.37 6.04
C SER A 23 -16.30 -14.65 4.68
N VAL A 24 -17.25 -15.03 3.84
CA VAL A 24 -17.48 -14.37 2.53
C VAL A 24 -17.70 -12.86 2.73
N LYS A 25 -18.53 -12.49 3.70
CA LYS A 25 -18.85 -11.10 4.05
C LYS A 25 -17.60 -10.30 4.46
N ASP A 26 -16.68 -10.91 5.22
CA ASP A 26 -15.47 -10.19 5.65
C ASP A 26 -14.44 -10.08 4.54
N ARG A 27 -14.40 -11.05 3.60
CA ARG A 27 -13.59 -10.93 2.37
C ARG A 27 -14.08 -9.78 1.50
N GLU A 28 -15.40 -9.67 1.30
CA GLU A 28 -16.00 -8.57 0.54
C GLU A 28 -15.69 -7.21 1.18
N LYS A 29 -15.88 -7.08 2.50
CA LYS A 29 -15.51 -5.85 3.22
C LYS A 29 -14.02 -5.52 3.07
N LEU A 30 -13.16 -6.52 3.20
CA LEU A 30 -11.73 -6.31 3.06
C LEU A 30 -11.36 -5.88 1.64
N ASN A 31 -12.03 -6.41 0.62
CA ASN A 31 -11.86 -5.95 -0.76
C ASN A 31 -12.22 -4.47 -0.89
N THR A 32 -13.38 -4.05 -0.38
CA THR A 32 -13.78 -2.63 -0.39
C THR A 32 -12.78 -1.73 0.35
N ILE A 33 -12.23 -2.21 1.48
CA ILE A 33 -11.17 -1.50 2.22
C ILE A 33 -9.92 -1.36 1.34
N CYS A 34 -9.44 -2.45 0.73
CA CYS A 34 -8.26 -2.43 -0.13
C CYS A 34 -8.46 -1.50 -1.34
N GLU A 35 -9.63 -1.52 -1.97
CA GLU A 35 -9.98 -0.61 -3.06
C GLU A 35 -9.96 0.86 -2.61
N THR A 36 -10.46 1.14 -1.40
CA THR A 36 -10.44 2.49 -0.83
C THR A 36 -9.01 2.95 -0.56
N LEU A 37 -8.18 2.08 0.03
CA LEU A 37 -6.77 2.36 0.27
C LEU A 37 -6.00 2.58 -1.03
N ASN A 38 -6.31 1.81 -2.08
CA ASN A 38 -5.72 1.97 -3.41
C ASN A 38 -6.08 3.33 -4.03
N LYS A 39 -7.33 3.79 -3.89
CA LYS A 39 -7.74 5.15 -4.34
C LYS A 39 -6.97 6.23 -3.58
N ILE A 40 -6.85 6.10 -2.27
CA ILE A 40 -6.10 7.03 -1.41
C ILE A 40 -4.62 7.05 -1.80
N LEU A 41 -4.03 5.87 -2.03
CA LEU A 41 -2.65 5.70 -2.45
C LEU A 41 -2.39 6.40 -3.78
N LYS A 42 -3.20 6.11 -4.80
CA LYS A 42 -3.09 6.70 -6.15
C LYS A 42 -3.18 8.23 -6.10
N PHE A 43 -4.16 8.75 -5.36
CA PHE A 43 -4.31 10.20 -5.20
C PHE A 43 -3.10 10.82 -4.48
N SER A 44 -2.68 10.24 -3.36
CA SER A 44 -1.68 10.83 -2.48
C SER A 44 -0.27 10.84 -3.08
N ILE A 45 0.08 9.82 -3.88
CA ILE A 45 1.36 9.76 -4.57
C ILE A 45 1.49 10.88 -5.62
N GLY A 46 0.38 11.26 -6.27
CA GLY A 46 0.38 12.32 -7.28
C GLY A 46 0.47 13.75 -6.71
N LEU A 47 0.46 13.92 -5.39
CA LEU A 47 0.50 15.25 -4.78
C LEU A 47 1.93 15.80 -4.71
N SER A 48 2.04 17.14 -4.78
CA SER A 48 3.32 17.86 -4.73
C SER A 48 4.00 17.84 -3.36
N SER A 49 3.26 17.52 -2.29
CA SER A 49 3.84 17.44 -0.93
C SER A 49 4.65 16.16 -0.72
N THR A 50 5.97 16.30 -0.56
CA THR A 50 6.90 15.21 -0.22
C THR A 50 6.42 14.42 1.00
N ARG A 51 5.99 15.11 2.06
CA ARG A 51 5.45 14.48 3.27
C ARG A 51 4.27 13.57 2.96
N ILE A 52 3.35 14.00 2.10
CA ILE A 52 2.18 13.17 1.73
C ILE A 52 2.61 11.97 0.89
N ARG A 53 3.49 12.17 -0.09
CA ARG A 53 4.04 11.06 -0.90
C ARG A 53 4.72 10.02 -0.01
N LYS A 54 5.58 10.44 0.92
CA LYS A 54 6.23 9.56 1.89
C LYS A 54 5.22 8.73 2.68
N GLU A 55 4.20 9.35 3.23
CA GLU A 55 3.16 8.65 3.98
C GLU A 55 2.35 7.67 3.10
N ALA A 56 2.17 8.00 1.83
CA ALA A 56 1.54 7.10 0.86
C ALA A 56 2.44 5.89 0.56
N LEU A 57 3.76 6.07 0.43
CA LEU A 57 4.71 4.96 0.26
C LEU A 57 4.78 4.09 1.54
N ASN A 58 4.70 4.70 2.72
CA ASN A 58 4.60 3.96 3.99
C ASN A 58 3.34 3.09 4.03
N LEU A 59 2.20 3.64 3.59
CA LEU A 59 0.95 2.89 3.47
C LEU A 59 1.09 1.70 2.50
N ALA A 60 1.70 1.93 1.33
CA ALA A 60 1.92 0.86 0.34
C ALA A 60 2.78 -0.28 0.89
N LEU A 61 3.87 0.06 1.60
CA LEU A 61 4.73 -0.94 2.23
C LEU A 61 4.01 -1.71 3.34
N SER A 62 3.29 -0.99 4.20
CA SER A 62 2.54 -1.59 5.30
C SER A 62 1.44 -2.52 4.81
N LEU A 63 0.68 -2.08 3.81
CA LEU A 63 -0.39 -2.87 3.19
C LEU A 63 0.19 -4.04 2.41
N GLY A 64 1.20 -3.80 1.56
CA GLY A 64 1.84 -4.80 0.73
C GLY A 64 2.38 -5.99 1.52
N LYS A 65 3.14 -5.73 2.59
CA LYS A 65 3.65 -6.78 3.50
C LYS A 65 2.52 -7.65 4.05
N LYS A 66 1.41 -7.05 4.49
CA LYS A 66 0.27 -7.80 5.05
C LYS A 66 -0.45 -8.62 4.00
N LEU A 67 -0.65 -8.08 2.80
CA LEU A 67 -1.28 -8.80 1.69
C LEU A 67 -0.43 -10.00 1.25
N GLN A 68 0.90 -9.85 1.18
CA GLN A 68 1.81 -10.96 0.93
C GLN A 68 1.74 -12.03 2.02
N LEU A 69 1.85 -11.63 3.30
CA LEU A 69 1.81 -12.55 4.44
C LEU A 69 0.50 -13.33 4.55
N THR A 70 -0.60 -12.80 4.02
CA THR A 70 -1.94 -13.43 4.09
C THR A 70 -2.40 -14.03 2.77
N ASN A 71 -1.49 -14.21 1.79
CA ASN A 71 -1.76 -14.80 0.48
C ASN A 71 -2.89 -14.08 -0.30
N ARG A 72 -2.95 -12.75 -0.21
CA ARG A 72 -3.96 -11.90 -0.87
C ARG A 72 -3.41 -11.34 -2.18
N THR A 73 -3.05 -12.24 -3.08
CA THR A 73 -2.31 -11.93 -4.31
C THR A 73 -3.05 -10.95 -5.22
N GLU A 74 -4.38 -11.04 -5.33
CA GLU A 74 -5.15 -10.13 -6.18
C GLU A 74 -5.08 -8.67 -5.70
N GLN A 75 -5.34 -8.45 -4.41
CA GLN A 75 -5.30 -7.12 -3.80
C GLN A 75 -3.87 -6.58 -3.82
N PHE A 76 -2.88 -7.45 -3.60
CA PHE A 76 -1.46 -7.11 -3.70
C PHE A 76 -1.13 -6.62 -5.11
N ASN A 77 -1.47 -7.39 -6.14
CA ASN A 77 -1.20 -7.03 -7.53
C ASN A 77 -1.84 -5.69 -7.92
N LYS A 78 -3.11 -5.46 -7.53
CA LYS A 78 -3.79 -4.17 -7.77
C LYS A 78 -3.04 -2.99 -7.15
N MET A 79 -2.54 -3.15 -5.92
CA MET A 79 -1.73 -2.13 -5.25
C MET A 79 -0.39 -1.92 -5.96
N ILE A 80 0.27 -3.00 -6.39
CA ILE A 80 1.54 -2.93 -7.12
C ILE A 80 1.38 -2.15 -8.43
N THR A 81 0.32 -2.41 -9.20
CA THR A 81 0.08 -1.71 -10.46
C THR A 81 0.07 -0.18 -10.26
N ILE A 82 -0.57 0.31 -9.20
CA ILE A 82 -0.61 1.74 -8.87
C ILE A 82 0.80 2.29 -8.59
N ILE A 83 1.62 1.52 -7.88
CA ILE A 83 3.00 1.90 -7.56
C ILE A 83 3.87 1.89 -8.81
N GLN A 84 3.75 0.86 -9.65
CA GLN A 84 4.51 0.75 -10.90
C GLN A 84 4.17 1.88 -11.88
N GLU A 85 2.88 2.23 -12.01
CA GLU A 85 2.42 3.39 -12.79
C GLU A 85 3.07 4.70 -12.32
N ALA A 86 3.22 4.87 -11.00
CA ALA A 86 3.78 6.09 -10.43
C ALA A 86 5.32 6.09 -10.29
N LEU A 87 5.96 4.94 -10.44
CA LEU A 87 7.40 4.77 -10.20
C LEU A 87 8.28 5.70 -11.03
N PRO A 88 8.02 5.92 -12.35
CA PRO A 88 8.84 6.82 -13.15
C PRO A 88 8.90 8.24 -12.59
N GLU A 89 7.77 8.78 -12.12
CA GLU A 89 7.73 10.11 -11.51
C GLU A 89 8.34 10.12 -10.11
N LEU A 90 8.06 9.09 -9.31
CA LEU A 90 8.64 8.93 -7.97
C LEU A 90 10.17 8.86 -7.99
N THR A 91 10.76 8.21 -9.00
CA THR A 91 12.23 8.10 -9.11
C THR A 91 12.94 9.42 -9.44
N LYS A 92 12.21 10.44 -9.89
CA LYS A 92 12.74 11.80 -10.08
C LYS A 92 12.80 12.59 -8.77
N ASP A 93 12.15 12.10 -7.72
CA ASP A 93 12.14 12.71 -6.40
C ASP A 93 13.46 12.42 -5.68
N ASN A 94 14.27 13.46 -5.48
CA ASN A 94 15.60 13.35 -4.89
C ASN A 94 15.58 13.38 -3.35
N GLU A 95 14.42 13.55 -2.73
CA GLU A 95 14.30 13.61 -1.29
C GLU A 95 14.73 12.26 -0.66
N PRO A 96 15.68 12.26 0.31
CA PRO A 96 16.23 11.02 0.86
C PRO A 96 15.18 10.08 1.42
N GLU A 97 14.13 10.63 2.02
CA GLU A 97 13.02 9.87 2.59
C GLU A 97 12.18 9.16 1.52
N ILE A 98 11.99 9.77 0.35
CA ILE A 98 11.27 9.17 -0.78
C ILE A 98 12.14 8.10 -1.44
N ARG A 99 13.42 8.41 -1.71
CA ARG A 99 14.38 7.46 -2.26
C ARG A 99 14.49 6.19 -1.43
N THR A 100 14.58 6.34 -0.11
CA THR A 100 14.63 5.19 0.80
C THR A 100 13.38 4.32 0.59
N ARG A 101 12.18 4.90 0.69
CA ARG A 101 10.93 4.12 0.54
C ARG A 101 10.78 3.48 -0.84
N ILE A 102 11.28 4.10 -1.91
CA ILE A 102 11.31 3.50 -3.25
C ILE A 102 12.18 2.25 -3.26
N ILE A 103 13.33 2.26 -2.59
CA ILE A 103 14.22 1.09 -2.48
C ILE A 103 13.48 -0.05 -1.75
N ASP A 104 12.84 0.21 -0.61
CA ASP A 104 12.07 -0.82 0.10
C ASP A 104 10.92 -1.38 -0.74
N ILE A 105 10.27 -0.53 -1.54
CA ILE A 105 9.22 -0.95 -2.46
C ILE A 105 9.81 -1.87 -3.53
N LYS A 106 10.91 -1.47 -4.16
CA LYS A 106 11.59 -2.29 -5.18
C LYS A 106 11.98 -3.66 -4.62
N GLU A 107 12.51 -3.69 -3.39
CA GLU A 107 12.82 -4.94 -2.69
C GLU A 107 11.56 -5.80 -2.46
N MET A 108 10.45 -5.21 -2.00
CA MET A 108 9.17 -5.91 -1.83
C MET A 108 8.62 -6.48 -3.15
N LEU A 109 8.85 -5.76 -4.25
CA LEU A 109 8.43 -6.14 -5.61
C LEU A 109 9.41 -7.10 -6.30
N LYS A 110 10.63 -7.26 -5.76
CA LYS A 110 11.76 -7.95 -6.39
C LYS A 110 12.11 -7.40 -7.78
N ILE A 111 12.13 -6.07 -7.93
CA ILE A 111 12.51 -5.35 -9.16
C ILE A 111 13.64 -4.35 -8.93
#